data_AF-A0A2I0VZ31-F1
#
_entry.id   AF-A0A2I0VZ31-F1
#
_cell.length_a   1.000
_cell.length_b   1.000
_cell.length_c   1.000
_cell.angle_alpha   90.00
_cell.angle_beta   90.00
_cell.angle_gamma   90.00
#
_symmetry.space_group_name_H-M   'P 1'
#
loop_
_entity.id
_entity.type
_entity.pdbx_description
1 polymer ?
#
loop_
_entity_poly.entity_id
_entity_poly.type
_entity_poly.pdbx_seq_one_letter_code
_entity_poly.pdbx_strand_id
1 'polypeptide(L)'
;MEQLHFLEHMIFKGTRRRTSQSLEEEIENWSKDIAVAVDVLADILQNSRFPEHAIKRERGVILREMEEVQGQMEEVIFELSSCSCIYKHPLGDTILGPEENIQAISRVDLQKYIFKSLCRPRMVVSAAGAIKHDEVVNLVHRLFTKFSRDPTNRLISFRAKPATFTASHVAVALKGAAWTDANSIPLMVIQTLLGSWNKSAGVGNCSGSELARRISQKA
;
A
#
# COMPACT_ATOMS: atom_id res chain seq x y z
N MET A 1 7.66 1.95 -7.41
CA MET A 1 6.39 1.59 -6.74
C MET A 1 5.24 2.36 -7.37
N GLU A 2 5.33 3.67 -7.51
CA GLU A 2 4.71 4.60 -8.50
C GLU A 2 3.61 4.08 -9.44
N GLN A 3 3.93 3.13 -10.34
CA GLN A 3 2.96 2.55 -11.28
C GLN A 3 1.80 1.82 -10.58
N LEU A 4 2.00 1.35 -9.35
CA LEU A 4 0.99 0.71 -8.51
C LEU A 4 -0.04 1.72 -8.00
N HIS A 5 0.41 2.86 -7.47
CA HIS A 5 -0.48 3.93 -6.99
C HIS A 5 -1.35 4.46 -8.14
N PHE A 6 -0.71 4.73 -9.28
CA PHE A 6 -1.45 5.15 -10.47
C PHE A 6 -2.44 4.08 -10.93
N LEU A 7 -2.04 2.80 -10.89
CA LEU A 7 -2.93 1.69 -11.22
C LEU A 7 -4.15 1.63 -10.29
N GLU A 8 -3.97 1.87 -8.98
CA GLU A 8 -5.06 1.87 -8.00
C GLU A 8 -6.15 2.90 -8.35
N HIS A 9 -5.76 4.14 -8.67
CA HIS A 9 -6.69 5.17 -9.15
C HIS A 9 -7.43 4.75 -10.42
N MET A 10 -6.74 4.02 -11.28
CA MET A 10 -7.21 3.69 -12.61
C MET A 10 -8.08 2.42 -12.66
N ILE A 11 -7.91 1.49 -11.71
CA ILE A 11 -8.52 0.16 -11.78
C ILE A 11 -10.06 0.22 -11.68
N PHE A 12 -10.59 1.24 -11.01
CA PHE A 12 -12.02 1.50 -10.84
C PHE A 12 -12.66 2.31 -11.98
N LYS A 13 -11.87 2.85 -12.92
CA LYS A 13 -12.37 3.76 -13.99
C LYS A 13 -13.02 3.01 -15.16
N GLY A 14 -13.50 1.80 -14.93
CA GLY A 14 -14.23 0.97 -15.90
C GLY A 14 -13.41 -0.19 -16.50
N THR A 15 -14.13 -1.27 -16.76
CA THR A 15 -13.64 -2.48 -17.42
C THR A 15 -14.18 -2.59 -18.84
N ARG A 16 -13.91 -3.70 -19.53
CA ARG A 16 -14.56 -4.03 -20.81
C ARG A 16 -16.04 -4.37 -20.66
N ARG A 17 -16.45 -4.90 -19.50
CA ARG A 17 -17.83 -5.32 -19.25
C ARG A 17 -18.65 -4.25 -18.52
N ARG A 18 -18.00 -3.39 -17.73
CA ARG A 18 -18.66 -2.45 -16.81
C ARG A 18 -18.13 -1.03 -16.95
N THR A 19 -19.02 -0.06 -16.82
CA THR A 19 -18.66 1.36 -16.70
C THR A 19 -18.21 1.68 -15.26
N SER A 20 -17.60 2.84 -15.02
CA SER A 20 -17.22 3.28 -13.65
C SER A 20 -18.45 3.28 -12.72
N GLN A 21 -19.55 3.89 -13.19
CA GLN A 21 -20.79 3.98 -12.41
C GLN A 21 -21.38 2.60 -12.10
N SER A 22 -21.43 1.69 -13.08
CA SER A 22 -21.92 0.33 -12.85
C SER A 22 -21.02 -0.46 -11.90
N LEU A 23 -19.70 -0.23 -11.92
CA LEU A 23 -18.82 -0.80 -10.93
C LEU A 23 -19.20 -0.28 -9.55
N GLU A 24 -19.23 1.04 -9.35
CA GLU A 24 -19.57 1.68 -8.07
C GLU A 24 -20.90 1.15 -7.48
N GLU A 25 -21.96 1.09 -8.29
CA GLU A 25 -23.26 0.54 -7.88
C GLU A 25 -23.19 -0.96 -7.49
N GLU A 26 -22.42 -1.77 -8.22
CA GLU A 26 -22.20 -3.17 -7.85
C GLU A 26 -21.39 -3.28 -6.55
N ILE A 27 -20.34 -2.45 -6.36
CA ILE A 27 -19.49 -2.42 -5.14
C ILE A 27 -20.32 -2.14 -3.90
N GLU A 28 -21.21 -1.15 -3.96
CA GLU A 28 -22.09 -0.81 -2.85
C GLU A 28 -23.02 -1.97 -2.45
N ASN A 29 -23.28 -2.90 -3.36
CA ASN A 29 -24.14 -4.06 -3.14
C ASN A 29 -23.40 -5.39 -2.88
N TRP A 30 -22.06 -5.40 -2.84
CA TRP A 30 -21.24 -6.63 -2.71
C TRP A 30 -21.53 -7.49 -1.48
N SER A 31 -22.00 -6.89 -0.38
CA SER A 31 -22.31 -7.62 0.86
C SER A 31 -23.45 -8.64 0.71
N LYS A 32 -24.25 -8.52 -0.35
CA LYS A 32 -25.43 -9.37 -0.58
C LYS A 32 -25.11 -10.63 -1.38
N ASP A 33 -24.05 -10.62 -2.20
CA ASP A 33 -23.71 -11.74 -3.08
C ASP A 33 -22.19 -11.86 -3.32
N ILE A 34 -21.61 -12.93 -2.78
CA ILE A 34 -20.18 -13.25 -2.95
C ILE A 34 -19.82 -13.54 -4.41
N ALA A 35 -20.74 -14.11 -5.19
CA ALA A 35 -20.48 -14.42 -6.60
C ALA A 35 -20.32 -13.14 -7.42
N VAL A 36 -21.11 -12.11 -7.12
CA VAL A 36 -20.98 -10.77 -7.72
C VAL A 36 -19.66 -10.14 -7.29
N ALA A 37 -19.34 -10.14 -5.99
CA ALA A 37 -18.09 -9.56 -5.50
C ALA A 37 -16.85 -10.19 -6.17
N VAL A 38 -16.80 -11.52 -6.28
CA VAL A 38 -15.68 -12.21 -6.93
C VAL A 38 -15.65 -11.96 -8.44
N ASP A 39 -16.80 -11.87 -9.13
CA ASP A 39 -16.85 -11.51 -10.57
C ASP A 39 -16.38 -10.07 -10.83
N VAL A 40 -16.77 -9.12 -9.98
CA VAL A 40 -16.32 -7.73 -10.12
C VAL A 40 -14.82 -7.63 -9.86
N LEU A 41 -14.29 -8.24 -8.80
CA LEU A 41 -12.84 -8.25 -8.54
C LEU A 41 -12.05 -8.89 -9.68
N ALA A 42 -12.53 -10.02 -10.21
CA ALA A 42 -11.91 -10.69 -11.35
C ALA A 42 -11.92 -9.82 -12.61
N ASP A 43 -13.02 -9.09 -12.84
CA ASP A 43 -13.17 -8.23 -14.01
C ASP A 43 -12.31 -6.97 -13.92
N ILE A 44 -12.27 -6.33 -12.75
CA ILE A 44 -11.41 -5.18 -12.44
C ILE A 44 -9.93 -5.57 -12.68
N LEU A 45 -9.46 -6.68 -12.12
CA LEU A 45 -8.05 -7.05 -12.24
C LEU A 45 -7.63 -7.51 -13.65
N GLN A 46 -8.54 -8.08 -14.45
CA GLN A 46 -8.19 -8.71 -15.74
C GLN A 46 -8.62 -7.89 -16.97
N ASN A 47 -9.64 -7.04 -16.86
CA ASN A 47 -10.29 -6.40 -18.00
C ASN A 47 -10.39 -4.87 -17.89
N SER A 48 -9.63 -4.20 -17.02
CA SER A 48 -9.54 -2.73 -17.00
C SER A 48 -9.13 -2.16 -18.37
N ARG A 49 -9.79 -1.07 -18.79
CA ARG A 49 -9.59 -0.48 -20.12
C ARG A 49 -8.53 0.63 -20.17
N PHE A 50 -8.36 1.38 -19.08
CA PHE A 50 -7.45 2.53 -18.98
C PHE A 50 -7.63 3.56 -20.11
N PRO A 51 -8.78 4.26 -20.18
CA PRO A 51 -9.01 5.25 -21.23
C PRO A 51 -8.15 6.50 -21.01
N GLU A 52 -7.59 7.06 -22.09
CA GLU A 52 -6.63 8.18 -22.03
C GLU A 52 -7.17 9.42 -21.32
N HIS A 53 -8.47 9.73 -21.49
CA HIS A 53 -9.08 10.86 -20.80
C HIS A 53 -9.13 10.66 -19.28
N ALA A 54 -9.28 9.43 -18.79
CA ALA A 54 -9.25 9.14 -17.36
C ALA A 54 -7.82 9.21 -16.82
N ILE A 55 -6.82 8.70 -17.55
CA ILE A 55 -5.40 8.82 -17.18
C ILE A 55 -5.02 10.30 -17.00
N LYS A 56 -5.41 11.17 -17.95
CA LYS A 56 -5.15 12.61 -17.85
C LYS A 56 -5.83 13.25 -16.64
N ARG A 57 -7.06 12.84 -16.32
CA ARG A 57 -7.81 13.35 -15.18
C ARG A 57 -7.19 12.90 -13.85
N GLU A 58 -6.93 11.60 -13.71
CA GLU A 58 -6.34 11.01 -12.50
C GLU A 58 -4.93 11.52 -12.24
N ARG A 59 -4.15 11.82 -13.29
CA ARG A 59 -2.86 12.49 -13.13
C ARG A 59 -2.97 13.78 -12.32
N GLY A 60 -3.96 14.63 -12.63
CA GLY A 60 -4.19 15.87 -11.88
C GLY A 60 -4.69 15.63 -10.46
N VAL A 61 -5.36 14.49 -10.19
CA VAL A 61 -5.77 14.10 -8.83
C VAL A 61 -4.54 13.70 -8.01
N ILE A 62 -3.69 12.84 -8.56
CA ILE A 62 -2.48 12.33 -7.90
C ILE A 62 -1.49 13.47 -7.61
N LEU A 63 -1.36 14.46 -8.50
CA LEU A 63 -0.50 15.62 -8.24
C LEU A 63 -1.00 16.46 -7.05
N ARG A 64 -2.31 16.61 -6.89
CA ARG A 64 -2.88 17.28 -5.72
C ARG A 64 -2.69 16.47 -4.44
N GLU A 65 -2.87 15.15 -4.51
CA GLU A 65 -2.58 14.26 -3.39
C GLU A 65 -1.12 14.36 -2.93
N MET A 66 -0.17 14.45 -3.88
CA MET A 66 1.24 14.68 -3.57
C MET A 66 1.46 16.00 -2.82
N GLU A 67 0.80 17.08 -3.22
CA GLU A 67 0.84 18.37 -2.51
C GLU A 67 0.25 18.26 -1.10
N GLU A 68 -0.86 17.53 -0.94
CA GLU A 68 -1.51 17.30 0.36
C GLU A 68 -0.61 16.50 1.32
N VAL A 69 0.08 15.46 0.81
CA VAL A 69 1.04 14.66 1.59
C VAL A 69 2.25 15.50 2.00
N GLN A 70 2.74 16.38 1.13
CA GLN A 70 3.84 17.31 1.47
C GLN A 70 3.48 18.27 2.61
N GLY A 71 2.19 18.56 2.82
CA GLY A 71 1.70 19.31 3.96
C GLY A 71 1.78 18.56 5.30
N GLN A 72 1.93 17.23 5.27
CA GLN A 72 1.97 16.36 6.44
C GLN A 72 3.42 15.99 6.80
N MET A 73 4.01 16.75 7.72
CA MET A 73 5.43 16.59 8.08
C MET A 73 5.80 15.19 8.60
N GLU A 74 4.88 14.49 9.26
CA GLU A 74 5.10 13.13 9.74
C GLU A 74 5.36 12.15 8.59
N GLU A 75 4.56 12.21 7.52
CA GLU A 75 4.72 11.40 6.31
C GLU A 75 6.03 11.74 5.60
N VAL A 76 6.31 13.03 5.40
CA VAL A 76 7.55 13.51 4.76
C VAL A 76 8.79 12.98 5.48
N ILE A 77 8.79 13.00 6.81
CA ILE A 77 9.92 12.48 7.59
C ILE A 77 10.06 10.98 7.47
N PHE A 78 8.96 10.25 7.45
CA PHE A 78 9.00 8.79 7.30
C PHE A 78 9.53 8.40 5.93
N GLU A 79 9.11 9.08 4.86
CA GLU A 79 9.64 8.90 3.51
C GLU A 79 11.13 9.24 3.44
N LEU A 80 11.54 10.41 3.91
CA LEU A 80 12.96 10.83 3.89
C LEU A 80 13.86 9.90 4.70
N SER A 81 13.38 9.45 5.86
CA SER A 81 14.09 8.48 6.70
C SER A 81 14.25 7.14 5.96
N SER A 82 13.19 6.65 5.31
CA SER A 82 13.20 5.41 4.55
C SER A 82 14.16 5.47 3.35
N CYS A 83 14.09 6.55 2.57
CA CYS A 83 15.01 6.84 1.44
C CYS A 83 16.48 6.87 1.89
N SER A 84 16.74 7.48 3.05
CA SER A 84 18.09 7.63 3.61
C SER A 84 18.62 6.31 4.18
N CYS A 85 17.77 5.56 4.90
CA CYS A 85 18.13 4.26 5.48
C CYS A 85 18.40 3.20 4.40
N ILE A 86 17.60 3.20 3.33
CA ILE A 86 17.51 2.14 2.32
C ILE A 86 17.93 2.68 0.94
N TYR A 87 19.16 3.21 0.89
CA TYR A 87 19.70 3.84 -0.31
C TYR A 87 19.82 2.86 -1.50
N LYS A 88 19.33 3.28 -2.67
CA LYS A 88 19.40 2.54 -3.96
C LYS A 88 18.77 1.13 -3.90
N HIS A 89 17.64 1.00 -3.21
CA HIS A 89 16.88 -0.24 -3.16
C HIS A 89 15.38 0.05 -3.33
N PRO A 90 14.59 -0.80 -4.00
CA PRO A 90 13.17 -0.52 -4.29
C PRO A 90 12.25 -0.28 -3.07
N LEU A 91 12.72 -0.58 -1.86
CA LEU A 91 12.01 -0.30 -0.60
C LEU A 91 12.20 1.14 -0.11
N GLY A 92 13.24 1.82 -0.61
CA GLY A 92 13.46 3.24 -0.37
C GLY A 92 12.84 4.13 -1.45
N ASP A 93 12.17 3.55 -2.46
CA ASP A 93 11.39 4.33 -3.42
C ASP A 93 10.10 4.78 -2.74
N THR A 94 9.69 6.03 -2.95
CA THR A 94 8.40 6.52 -2.45
C THR A 94 7.23 5.87 -3.20
N ILE A 95 6.05 5.89 -2.56
CA ILE A 95 4.85 5.29 -3.14
C ILE A 95 4.41 6.08 -4.38
N LEU A 96 4.36 7.41 -4.26
CA LEU A 96 3.97 8.32 -5.35
C LEU A 96 5.04 8.41 -6.45
N GLY A 97 6.31 8.34 -6.07
CA GLY A 97 7.42 8.60 -6.98
C GLY A 97 7.63 10.08 -7.28
N PRO A 98 8.58 10.40 -8.16
CA PRO A 98 8.85 11.77 -8.57
C PRO A 98 7.79 12.27 -9.57
N GLU A 99 7.57 13.59 -9.59
CA GLU A 99 6.55 14.23 -10.42
C GLU A 99 6.75 13.91 -11.92
N GLU A 100 7.99 13.86 -12.39
CA GLU A 100 8.32 13.57 -13.78
C GLU A 100 7.79 12.20 -14.22
N ASN A 101 7.83 11.22 -13.32
CA ASN A 101 7.32 9.88 -13.61
C ASN A 101 5.79 9.87 -13.68
N ILE A 102 5.11 10.59 -12.79
CA ILE A 102 3.64 10.75 -12.80
C ILE A 102 3.17 11.39 -14.12
N GLN A 103 3.93 12.36 -14.63
CA GLN A 103 3.68 13.00 -15.92
C GLN A 103 3.92 12.03 -17.10
N ALA A 104 4.94 11.19 -17.02
CA ALA A 104 5.36 10.29 -18.10
C ALA A 104 4.58 8.97 -18.18
N ILE A 105 3.89 8.53 -17.12
CA ILE A 105 3.17 7.24 -17.09
C ILE A 105 2.17 7.15 -18.26
N SER A 106 2.34 6.11 -19.07
CA SER A 106 1.46 5.80 -20.20
C SER A 106 0.58 4.58 -19.91
N ARG A 107 -0.47 4.43 -20.72
CA ARG A 107 -1.33 3.24 -20.70
C ARG A 107 -0.56 1.93 -20.88
N VAL A 108 0.49 1.95 -21.72
CA VAL A 108 1.31 0.76 -22.00
C VAL A 108 2.09 0.35 -20.76
N ASP A 109 2.55 1.31 -19.96
CA ASP A 109 3.29 1.04 -18.73
C ASP A 109 2.40 0.40 -17.67
N LEU A 110 1.15 0.88 -17.51
CA LEU A 110 0.16 0.27 -16.62
C LEU A 110 -0.13 -1.19 -17.02
N GLN A 111 -0.30 -1.46 -18.31
CA GLN A 111 -0.53 -2.82 -18.82
C GLN A 111 0.68 -3.73 -18.59
N LYS A 112 1.89 -3.24 -18.84
CA LYS A 112 3.14 -3.96 -18.54
C LYS A 112 3.26 -4.26 -17.05
N TYR A 113 2.91 -3.30 -16.19
CA TYR A 113 2.96 -3.47 -14.74
C TYR A 113 2.00 -4.57 -14.29
N ILE A 114 0.74 -4.55 -14.73
CA ILE A 114 -0.25 -5.61 -14.44
C ILE A 114 0.28 -6.97 -14.85
N PHE A 115 0.76 -7.09 -16.10
CA PHE A 115 1.25 -8.36 -16.64
C PHE A 115 2.42 -8.93 -15.85
N LYS A 116 3.32 -8.06 -15.37
CA LYS A 116 4.53 -8.46 -14.63
C LYS A 116 4.28 -8.70 -13.14
N SER A 117 3.42 -7.90 -12.52
CA SER A 117 3.24 -7.86 -11.06
C SER A 117 2.08 -8.73 -10.58
N LEU A 118 1.00 -8.84 -11.35
CA LEU A 118 -0.18 -9.65 -11.03
C LEU A 118 -0.07 -11.02 -11.70
N CYS A 119 0.75 -11.90 -11.13
CA CYS A 119 0.86 -13.30 -11.55
C CYS A 119 0.29 -14.25 -10.49
N ARG A 120 -0.18 -15.42 -10.92
CA ARG A 120 -0.88 -16.39 -10.05
C ARG A 120 -0.10 -16.78 -8.79
N PRO A 121 1.21 -17.06 -8.83
CA PRO A 121 1.97 -17.43 -7.64
C PRO A 121 2.13 -16.28 -6.62
N ARG A 122 1.83 -15.03 -7.02
CA ARG A 122 2.01 -13.83 -6.20
C ARG A 122 0.69 -13.22 -5.72
N MET A 123 -0.42 -13.93 -5.91
CA MET A 123 -1.75 -13.48 -5.51
C MET A 123 -2.36 -14.48 -4.53
N VAL A 124 -2.95 -13.97 -3.46
CA VAL A 124 -3.74 -14.75 -2.51
C VAL A 124 -5.15 -14.16 -2.47
N VAL A 125 -6.16 -15.01 -2.57
CA VAL A 125 -7.55 -14.61 -2.33
C VAL A 125 -7.87 -14.99 -0.90
N SER A 126 -8.18 -13.99 -0.08
CA SER A 126 -8.64 -14.18 1.30
C SER A 126 -10.13 -13.86 1.37
N ALA A 127 -10.90 -14.70 2.05
CA ALA A 127 -12.32 -14.50 2.27
C ALA A 127 -12.67 -14.97 3.69
N ALA A 128 -13.45 -14.18 4.42
CA ALA A 128 -13.90 -14.47 5.77
C ALA A 128 -15.36 -14.04 5.95
N GLY A 129 -16.13 -14.78 6.75
CA GLY A 129 -17.55 -14.52 7.00
C GLY A 129 -18.44 -15.74 6.72
N ALA A 130 -19.71 -15.49 6.38
CA ALA A 130 -20.71 -16.51 6.08
C ALA A 130 -20.52 -17.08 4.66
N ILE A 131 -19.42 -17.80 4.45
CA ILE A 131 -19.01 -18.33 3.14
C ILE A 131 -18.60 -19.80 3.25
N LYS A 132 -18.82 -20.56 2.17
CA LYS A 132 -18.28 -21.91 2.05
C LYS A 132 -17.00 -21.89 1.20
N HIS A 133 -15.96 -22.54 1.70
CA HIS A 133 -14.66 -22.58 1.03
C HIS A 133 -14.76 -23.09 -0.41
N ASP A 134 -15.44 -24.21 -0.63
CA ASP A 134 -15.54 -24.85 -1.96
C ASP A 134 -16.24 -23.95 -2.98
N GLU A 135 -17.26 -23.19 -2.56
CA GLU A 135 -17.97 -22.25 -3.41
C GLU A 135 -17.02 -21.13 -3.89
N VAL A 136 -16.22 -20.56 -2.96
CA VAL A 136 -15.24 -19.52 -3.28
C VAL A 136 -14.12 -20.06 -4.17
N VAL A 137 -13.57 -21.23 -3.88
CA VAL A 137 -12.52 -21.86 -4.71
C VAL A 137 -13.02 -22.10 -6.12
N ASN A 138 -14.24 -22.61 -6.29
CA ASN A 138 -14.85 -22.83 -7.60
C ASN A 138 -15.07 -21.51 -8.36
N LEU A 139 -15.53 -20.45 -7.68
CA LEU A 139 -15.66 -19.11 -8.26
C LEU A 139 -14.32 -18.56 -8.73
N VAL A 140 -13.30 -18.61 -7.87
CA VAL A 140 -11.96 -18.11 -8.19
C VAL A 140 -11.35 -18.89 -9.35
N HIS A 141 -11.47 -20.22 -9.35
CA HIS A 141 -10.97 -21.07 -10.44
C HIS A 141 -11.63 -20.73 -11.78
N ARG A 142 -12.94 -20.45 -11.78
CA ARG A 142 -13.69 -20.08 -12.99
C ARG A 142 -13.35 -18.67 -13.49
N LEU A 143 -13.16 -17.71 -12.58
CA LEU A 143 -13.07 -16.29 -12.93
C LEU A 143 -11.62 -15.79 -13.14
N PHE A 144 -10.64 -16.28 -12.38
CA PHE A 144 -9.24 -15.82 -12.41
C PHE A 144 -8.40 -16.63 -13.41
N THR A 145 -8.66 -16.43 -14.72
CA THR A 145 -8.11 -17.27 -15.80
C THR A 145 -6.92 -16.66 -16.54
N LYS A 146 -6.85 -15.33 -16.67
CA LYS A 146 -5.95 -14.62 -17.59
C LYS A 146 -4.58 -14.23 -17.01
N PHE A 147 -4.32 -14.55 -15.75
CA PHE A 147 -3.07 -14.18 -15.09
C PHE A 147 -1.89 -15.06 -15.54
N SER A 148 -0.73 -14.42 -15.70
CA SER A 148 0.53 -15.10 -16.01
C SER A 148 0.91 -16.08 -14.90
N ARG A 149 1.59 -17.17 -15.28
CA ARG A 149 2.19 -18.14 -14.36
C ARG A 149 3.66 -17.87 -14.07
N ASP A 150 4.22 -16.78 -14.59
CA ASP A 150 5.63 -16.44 -14.43
C ASP A 150 6.01 -16.38 -12.94
N PRO A 151 6.88 -17.28 -12.46
CA PRO A 151 7.22 -17.40 -11.05
C PRO A 151 8.33 -16.43 -10.64
N THR A 152 8.53 -15.29 -11.33
CA THR A 152 9.69 -14.41 -11.09
C THR A 152 9.76 -13.96 -9.63
N ASN A 153 10.52 -14.70 -8.83
CA ASN A 153 10.68 -14.49 -7.40
C ASN A 153 11.98 -13.72 -7.21
N ARG A 154 11.92 -12.39 -7.24
CA ARG A 154 13.07 -11.57 -6.85
C ARG A 154 12.95 -11.23 -5.37
N LEU A 155 13.50 -12.12 -4.54
CA LEU A 155 13.91 -11.73 -3.19
C LEU A 155 15.12 -10.80 -3.37
N ILE A 156 14.91 -9.50 -3.14
CA ILE A 156 15.99 -8.52 -3.17
C ILE A 156 16.42 -8.30 -1.72
N SER A 157 17.63 -8.76 -1.40
CA SER A 157 18.25 -8.48 -0.10
C SER A 157 18.58 -6.99 0.00
N PHE A 158 18.17 -6.33 1.08
CA PHE A 158 18.51 -4.93 1.33
C PHE A 158 19.49 -4.78 2.49
N ARG A 159 20.28 -3.70 2.43
CA ARG A 159 21.17 -3.29 3.52
C ARG A 159 20.70 -1.92 4.01
N ALA A 160 20.06 -1.89 5.18
CA ALA A 160 19.69 -0.65 5.83
C ALA A 160 20.87 -0.08 6.64
N LYS A 161 21.03 1.25 6.60
CA LYS A 161 21.89 2.01 7.51
C LYS A 161 21.01 2.83 8.45
N PRO A 162 21.45 3.11 9.69
CA PRO A 162 20.75 4.06 10.55
C PRO A 162 20.68 5.42 9.86
N ALA A 163 19.53 6.08 9.94
CA ALA A 163 19.38 7.47 9.51
C ALA A 163 18.79 8.30 10.65
N THR A 164 19.24 9.55 10.71
CA THR A 164 18.71 10.59 11.58
C THR A 164 18.31 11.73 10.68
N PHE A 165 17.05 12.13 10.74
CA PHE A 165 16.58 13.35 10.08
C PHE A 165 16.22 14.38 11.14
N THR A 166 16.71 15.60 10.99
CA THR A 166 16.53 16.68 11.96
C THR A 166 15.91 17.91 11.30
N ALA A 167 14.65 18.20 11.62
CA ALA A 167 13.95 19.46 11.37
C ALA A 167 13.23 19.92 12.66
N SER A 168 12.09 20.61 12.56
CA SER A 168 11.18 20.81 13.71
C SER A 168 10.63 19.49 14.27
N HIS A 169 10.70 18.44 13.48
CA HIS A 169 10.38 17.05 13.81
C HIS A 169 11.63 16.20 13.57
N VAL A 170 11.83 15.16 14.38
CA VAL A 170 13.04 14.33 14.38
C VAL A 170 12.64 12.86 14.36
N ALA A 171 13.25 12.08 13.46
CA ALA A 171 13.13 10.63 13.43
C ALA A 171 14.51 9.97 13.48
N VAL A 172 14.62 8.93 14.32
CA VAL A 172 15.81 8.09 14.46
C VAL A 172 15.37 6.65 14.27
N ALA A 173 15.92 5.99 13.24
CA ALA A 173 15.56 4.63 12.90
C ALA A 173 16.78 3.69 12.95
N LEU A 174 16.54 2.48 13.45
CA LEU A 174 17.50 1.37 13.46
C LEU A 174 16.98 0.24 12.57
N LYS A 175 17.88 -0.65 12.14
CA LYS A 175 17.47 -1.82 11.35
C LYS A 175 16.58 -2.73 12.20
N GLY A 176 15.33 -2.92 11.76
CA GLY A 176 14.40 -3.89 12.35
C GLY A 176 14.62 -5.33 11.90
N ALA A 177 13.68 -6.21 12.23
CA ALA A 177 13.67 -7.61 11.83
C ALA A 177 12.69 -7.85 10.66
N ALA A 178 12.91 -8.93 9.90
CA ALA A 178 11.98 -9.36 8.85
C ALA A 178 10.71 -10.00 9.45
N TRP A 179 9.63 -10.08 8.68
CA TRP A 179 8.36 -10.68 9.11
C TRP A 179 8.49 -12.12 9.63
N THR A 180 9.39 -12.92 9.05
CA THR A 180 9.63 -14.32 9.43
C THR A 180 10.76 -14.50 10.45
N ASP A 181 11.39 -13.41 10.87
CA ASP A 181 12.47 -13.45 11.86
C ASP A 181 11.89 -13.70 13.26
N ALA A 182 12.55 -14.56 14.05
CA ALA A 182 12.16 -14.84 15.43
C ALA A 182 12.16 -13.58 16.31
N ASN A 183 12.91 -12.55 15.94
CA ASN A 183 13.00 -11.27 16.65
C ASN A 183 11.88 -10.27 16.31
N SER A 184 11.00 -10.57 15.35
CA SER A 184 9.88 -9.70 14.98
C SER A 184 8.93 -9.44 16.17
N ILE A 185 8.51 -10.50 16.86
CA ILE A 185 7.63 -10.40 18.03
C ILE A 185 8.32 -9.70 19.22
N PRO A 186 9.57 -10.05 19.60
CA PRO A 186 10.32 -9.28 20.59
C PRO A 186 10.42 -7.78 20.28
N LEU A 187 10.64 -7.40 19.01
CA LEU A 187 10.68 -5.99 18.60
C LEU A 187 9.32 -5.30 18.77
N MET A 188 8.21 -5.97 18.48
CA MET A 188 6.86 -5.42 18.72
C MET A 188 6.57 -5.22 20.22
N VAL A 189 7.08 -6.12 21.08
CA VAL A 189 7.00 -5.95 22.53
C VAL A 189 7.84 -4.74 22.97
N ILE A 190 9.07 -4.59 22.46
CA ILE A 190 9.92 -3.43 22.74
C ILE A 190 9.23 -2.13 22.30
N GLN A 191 8.62 -2.09 21.11
CA GLN A 191 7.84 -0.94 20.64
C GLN A 191 6.71 -0.60 21.62
N THR A 192 5.99 -1.61 22.12
CA THR A 192 4.90 -1.42 23.09
C THR A 192 5.41 -0.91 24.44
N LEU A 193 6.56 -1.40 24.91
CA LEU A 193 7.21 -0.95 26.15
C LEU A 193 7.74 0.49 26.03
N LEU A 194 8.27 0.88 24.87
CA LEU A 194 8.66 2.27 24.59
C LEU A 194 7.42 3.17 24.51
N GLY A 195 6.31 2.67 23.98
CA GLY A 195 5.03 3.35 23.93
C GLY A 195 5.06 4.65 23.10
N SER A 196 4.05 5.48 23.30
CA SER A 196 3.96 6.81 22.71
C SER A 196 3.56 7.84 23.77
N TRP A 197 3.82 9.11 23.49
CA TRP A 197 3.43 10.22 24.36
C TRP A 197 2.94 11.39 23.50
N ASN A 198 1.89 12.07 23.98
CA ASN A 198 1.36 13.28 23.38
C ASN A 198 1.03 14.26 24.50
N LYS A 199 1.30 15.55 24.30
CA LYS A 199 1.02 16.62 25.26
C LYS A 199 -0.45 16.69 25.69
N SER A 200 -1.37 16.32 24.81
CA SER A 200 -2.82 16.31 25.09
C SER A 200 -3.29 15.03 25.78
N ALA A 201 -2.42 14.03 25.98
CA ALA A 201 -2.80 12.77 26.61
C ALA A 201 -3.02 12.97 28.12
N GLY A 202 -4.23 12.66 28.60
CA GLY A 202 -4.60 12.80 30.01
C GLY A 202 -3.87 11.88 31.00
N VAL A 203 -2.98 11.02 30.50
CA VAL A 203 -2.19 10.06 31.29
C VAL A 203 -1.05 10.76 32.05
N GLY A 204 -0.54 11.88 31.53
CA GLY A 204 0.53 12.67 32.16
C GLY A 204 1.71 11.81 32.63
N ASN A 205 2.10 11.97 33.90
CA ASN A 205 3.22 11.26 34.52
C ASN A 205 2.91 9.80 34.91
N CYS A 206 1.69 9.32 34.70
CA CYS A 206 1.24 7.99 35.10
C CYS A 206 1.33 6.97 33.94
N SER A 207 2.06 7.27 32.87
CA SER A 207 2.22 6.34 31.74
C SER A 207 3.03 5.11 32.17
N GLY A 208 2.60 3.92 31.73
CA GLY A 208 3.31 2.66 31.98
C GLY A 208 4.66 2.56 31.24
N SER A 209 4.87 3.37 30.20
CA SER A 209 6.16 3.48 29.51
C SER A 209 7.11 4.42 30.25
N GLU A 210 8.34 3.95 30.49
CA GLU A 210 9.40 4.77 31.09
C GLU A 210 9.76 5.99 30.23
N LEU A 211 9.75 5.83 28.91
CA LEU A 211 10.05 6.92 27.97
C LEU A 211 8.99 8.02 28.07
N ALA A 212 7.72 7.64 28.01
CA ALA A 212 6.60 8.57 28.11
C ALA A 212 6.61 9.32 29.45
N ARG A 213 6.89 8.62 30.55
CA ARG A 213 7.01 9.22 31.88
C ARG A 213 8.12 10.27 31.97
N ARG A 214 9.31 9.97 31.41
CA ARG A 214 10.45 10.91 31.40
C ARG A 214 10.18 12.15 30.56
N ILE A 215 9.47 12.00 29.44
CA ILE A 215 9.09 13.12 28.59
C ILE A 215 8.07 13.99 29.31
N SER A 216 7.03 13.38 29.90
CA SER A 216 5.98 14.10 30.64
C SER A 216 6.51 14.92 31.82
N GLN A 217 7.57 14.46 32.50
CA GLN A 217 8.19 15.21 33.60
C GLN A 217 8.97 16.46 33.13
N LYS A 218 9.36 16.51 31.86
CA LYS A 218 10.18 17.58 31.28
C LYS A 218 9.42 18.51 30.34
N ALA A 219 8.18 18.15 29.98
CA ALA A 219 7.31 18.90 29.07
C ALA A 219 6.44 19.92 29.82
#